data_AF-A0A7W0KTD5-F1
#
_entry.id   AF-A0A7W0KTD5-F1
#
_cell.length_a   1.000
_cell.length_b   1.000
_cell.length_c   1.000
_cell.angle_alpha   90.00
_cell.angle_beta   90.00
_cell.angle_gamma   90.00
#
_symmetry.space_group_name_H-M   'P 1'
#
loop_
_entity.id
_entity.type
_entity.pdbx_description
1 polymer ?
#
loop_
_entity_poly.entity_id
_entity_poly.type
_entity_poly.pdbx_seq_one_letter_code
_entity_poly.pdbx_strand_id
1 'polypeptide(L)'
;MNDHRTPDGTPATSPDPARYLRPGWFTRNVFNRLVQRLTRMGLSVHGSRELRVRGRRSGEWRSTPVNLLTVGGQEYLVAPRGTTQWVRNLRAAGTGELRVGRRVQAFGAEELPDADKAAVLRPYLAKWKAETGVFFDGLDATASDADLVAAGPKHPVFLVEPAPT
;
A
#
# COMPACT_ATOMS: atom_id res chain seq x y z
N MET A 1 -21.98 -2.38 -70.75
CA MET A 1 -23.25 -1.88 -70.21
C MET A 1 -23.94 -3.07 -69.56
N ASN A 2 -23.97 -3.10 -68.22
CA ASN A 2 -24.74 -3.99 -67.32
C ASN A 2 -24.49 -5.51 -67.45
N ASP A 3 -24.59 -6.38 -66.45
CA ASP A 3 -24.72 -6.35 -64.99
C ASP A 3 -24.54 -7.83 -64.60
N HIS A 4 -23.72 -8.16 -63.59
CA HIS A 4 -24.15 -9.09 -62.55
C HIS A 4 -23.14 -9.15 -61.41
N ARG A 5 -23.61 -8.68 -60.27
CA ARG A 5 -22.93 -8.64 -58.98
C ARG A 5 -23.60 -9.68 -58.05
N THR A 6 -22.78 -10.27 -57.19
CA THR A 6 -23.07 -11.01 -55.92
C THR A 6 -23.70 -12.41 -56.04
N PRO A 7 -23.46 -13.35 -55.09
CA PRO A 7 -23.12 -13.17 -53.67
C PRO A 7 -21.74 -13.77 -53.29
N ASP A 8 -21.10 -13.39 -52.19
CA ASP A 8 -21.23 -14.19 -50.96
C ASP A 8 -20.57 -13.53 -49.75
N GLY A 9 -21.23 -13.71 -48.60
CA GLY A 9 -20.55 -13.98 -47.34
C GLY A 9 -19.99 -12.79 -46.58
N THR A 10 -20.87 -12.04 -45.91
CA THR A 10 -20.50 -11.29 -44.70
C THR A 10 -20.08 -12.28 -43.61
N PRO A 11 -18.87 -12.22 -43.03
CA PRO A 11 -18.67 -12.71 -41.67
C PRO A 11 -19.03 -11.56 -40.72
N ALA A 12 -20.11 -11.76 -39.97
CA ALA A 12 -20.39 -10.97 -38.78
C ALA A 12 -19.27 -11.23 -37.76
N THR A 13 -18.36 -10.28 -37.59
CA THR A 13 -17.40 -10.29 -36.48
C THR A 13 -18.12 -9.84 -35.22
N SER A 14 -18.46 -10.81 -34.36
CA SER A 14 -18.90 -10.56 -32.99
C SER A 14 -17.84 -9.75 -32.20
N PRO A 15 -18.22 -8.79 -31.35
CA PRO A 15 -17.27 -8.07 -30.51
C PRO A 15 -16.76 -8.97 -29.37
N ASP A 16 -15.45 -9.16 -29.31
CA ASP A 16 -14.74 -9.80 -28.19
C ASP A 16 -14.77 -8.86 -26.95
N PRO A 17 -15.35 -9.27 -25.81
CA PRO A 17 -15.55 -8.40 -24.66
C PRO A 17 -14.38 -8.49 -23.67
N ALA A 18 -13.19 -7.99 -24.00
CA ALA A 18 -12.18 -7.70 -22.97
C ALA A 18 -11.01 -6.86 -23.48
N ARG A 19 -11.14 -5.53 -23.43
CA ARG A 19 -9.98 -4.64 -23.52
C ARG A 19 -9.15 -4.74 -22.22
N TYR A 20 -8.29 -5.76 -22.14
CA TYR A 20 -7.33 -5.92 -21.05
C TYR A 20 -6.07 -5.11 -21.34
N LEU A 21 -5.94 -3.94 -20.70
CA LEU A 21 -4.71 -3.16 -20.72
C LEU A 21 -3.78 -3.63 -19.60
N ARG A 22 -2.81 -4.49 -19.94
CA ARG A 22 -1.69 -4.81 -19.03
C ARG A 22 -0.87 -3.54 -18.77
N PRO A 23 -0.59 -3.18 -17.51
CA PRO A 23 0.39 -2.14 -17.20
C PRO A 23 1.75 -2.53 -17.82
N GLY A 24 2.35 -1.60 -18.56
CA GLY A 24 3.60 -1.83 -19.28
C GLY A 24 4.75 -2.25 -18.36
N TRP A 25 5.65 -3.06 -18.90
CA TRP A 25 6.86 -3.57 -18.21
C TRP A 25 7.68 -2.45 -17.56
N PHE A 26 7.69 -1.26 -18.17
CA PHE A 26 8.40 -0.08 -17.69
C PHE A 26 7.91 0.40 -16.30
N THR A 27 6.59 0.45 -16.06
CA THR A 27 5.99 0.85 -14.76
C THR A 27 6.32 -0.17 -13.66
N ARG A 28 6.34 -1.46 -14.01
CA ARG A 28 6.58 -2.55 -13.06
C ARG A 28 8.06 -2.74 -12.70
N ASN A 29 8.98 -2.48 -13.64
CA ASN A 29 10.42 -2.74 -13.43
C ASN A 29 11.29 -1.49 -13.21
N VAL A 30 10.93 -0.30 -13.72
CA VAL A 30 11.78 0.90 -13.59
C VAL A 30 11.42 1.69 -12.34
N PHE A 31 10.13 1.98 -12.11
CA PHE A 31 9.67 2.77 -10.96
C PHE A 31 9.87 2.02 -9.63
N ASN A 32 9.57 0.72 -9.62
CA ASN A 32 9.76 -0.16 -8.46
C ASN A 32 11.25 -0.31 -8.09
N ARG A 33 12.17 -0.28 -9.06
CA ARG A 33 13.62 -0.35 -8.80
C ARG A 33 14.20 1.00 -8.41
N LEU A 34 13.68 2.11 -8.94
CA LEU A 34 14.11 3.46 -8.58
C LEU A 34 13.69 3.82 -7.14
N VAL A 35 12.45 3.50 -6.74
CA VAL A 35 12.00 3.59 -5.34
C VAL A 35 12.82 2.66 -4.46
N GLN A 36 13.03 1.39 -4.86
CA GLN A 36 13.91 0.49 -4.10
C GLN A 36 15.35 1.00 -3.97
N ARG A 37 15.89 1.72 -4.97
CA ARG A 37 17.24 2.29 -4.94
C ARG A 37 17.28 3.56 -4.07
N LEU A 38 16.28 4.43 -4.15
CA LEU A 38 16.15 5.64 -3.33
C LEU A 38 15.90 5.30 -1.85
N THR A 39 15.08 4.29 -1.56
CA THR A 39 14.90 3.74 -0.21
C THR A 39 16.19 3.12 0.32
N ARG A 40 16.95 2.37 -0.50
CA ARG A 40 18.26 1.83 -0.11
C ARG A 40 19.33 2.91 0.11
N MET A 41 19.17 4.10 -0.47
CA MET A 41 20.06 5.26 -0.30
C MET A 41 19.59 6.23 0.80
N GLY A 42 18.52 5.92 1.54
CA GLY A 42 18.04 6.75 2.66
C GLY A 42 17.23 7.99 2.26
N LEU A 43 16.69 8.02 1.04
CA LEU A 43 16.04 9.19 0.44
C LEU A 43 14.49 9.20 0.53
N SER A 44 13.88 8.37 1.39
CA SER A 44 12.56 8.69 1.95
C SER A 44 12.79 9.18 3.37
N VAL A 45 12.69 10.50 3.50
CA VAL A 45 13.10 11.29 4.66
C VAL A 45 11.90 11.35 5.62
N HIS A 46 12.13 11.29 6.93
CA HIS A 46 11.15 11.39 8.04
C HIS A 46 10.51 10.11 8.61
N GLY A 47 11.23 8.98 8.70
CA GLY A 47 10.75 7.81 9.48
C GLY A 47 10.47 6.55 8.67
N SER A 48 10.93 6.51 7.42
CA SER A 48 10.92 5.30 6.61
C SER A 48 11.61 4.12 7.31
N ARG A 49 11.05 2.93 7.13
CA ARG A 49 11.58 1.62 7.56
C ARG A 49 11.40 0.61 6.44
N GLU A 50 12.30 -0.37 6.36
CA GLU A 50 12.00 -1.61 5.65
C GLU A 50 11.20 -2.51 6.60
N LEU A 51 9.93 -2.74 6.28
CA LEU A 51 9.10 -3.74 6.93
C LEU A 51 9.39 -5.11 6.35
N ARG A 52 9.69 -6.08 7.21
CA ARG A 52 9.80 -7.50 6.86
C ARG A 52 8.73 -8.29 7.60
N VAL A 53 7.91 -9.01 6.85
CA VAL A 53 6.87 -9.89 7.39
C VAL A 53 6.94 -11.22 6.67
N ARG A 54 6.70 -12.31 7.41
CA ARG A 54 6.64 -13.66 6.85
C ARG A 54 5.44 -13.80 5.92
N GLY A 55 5.64 -14.33 4.72
CA GLY A 55 4.57 -14.60 3.77
C GLY A 55 3.62 -15.64 4.33
N ARG A 56 2.33 -15.30 4.51
CA ARG A 56 1.34 -16.21 5.13
C ARG A 56 1.14 -17.56 4.44
N ARG A 57 1.55 -17.67 3.17
CA ARG A 57 1.50 -18.92 2.39
C ARG A 57 2.85 -19.62 2.26
N SER A 58 3.94 -18.84 2.14
CA SER A 58 5.26 -19.40 1.84
C SER A 58 6.20 -19.49 3.05
N GLY A 59 5.89 -18.81 4.15
CA GLY A 59 6.79 -18.66 5.29
C GLY A 59 8.06 -17.86 5.01
N GLU A 60 8.29 -17.37 3.80
CA GLU A 60 9.48 -16.60 3.45
C GLU A 60 9.39 -15.16 3.94
N TRP A 61 10.53 -14.54 4.24
CA TRP A 61 10.58 -13.10 4.50
C TRP A 61 10.23 -12.28 3.26
N ARG A 62 9.27 -11.36 3.40
CA ARG A 62 8.90 -10.39 2.37
C ARG A 62 9.15 -8.99 2.88
N SER A 63 9.87 -8.19 2.09
CA SER A 63 10.25 -6.81 2.43
C SER A 63 9.41 -5.78 1.69
N THR A 64 9.09 -4.67 2.34
CA THR A 64 8.45 -3.51 1.71
C THR A 64 8.79 -2.22 2.47
N PRO A 65 9.03 -1.09 1.77
CA PRO A 65 9.20 0.19 2.45
C PRO A 65 7.88 0.68 3.05
N VAL A 66 7.93 1.17 4.29
CA VAL A 66 6.80 1.75 5.02
C VAL A 66 7.25 2.98 5.80
N ASN A 67 6.30 3.85 6.14
CA ASN A 67 6.53 4.97 7.06
C ASN A 67 6.07 4.57 8.47
N LEU A 68 6.97 4.66 9.45
CA LEU A 68 6.66 4.45 10.86
C LEU A 68 6.26 5.78 11.49
N LEU A 69 5.02 5.89 11.95
CA LEU A 69 4.48 7.07 12.61
C LEU A 69 4.61 6.90 14.12
N THR A 70 4.99 7.97 14.84
CA THR A 70 4.94 7.99 16.29
C THR A 70 3.90 9.03 16.73
N VAL A 71 2.92 8.60 17.53
CA VAL A 71 1.88 9.47 18.12
C VAL A 71 1.75 9.10 19.59
N GLY A 72 1.83 10.07 20.50
CA GLY A 72 1.68 9.80 21.94
C GLY A 72 2.68 8.79 22.51
N GLY A 73 3.86 8.64 21.91
CA GLY A 73 4.87 7.64 22.31
C GLY A 73 4.64 6.22 21.76
N GLN A 74 3.53 5.99 21.06
CA GLN A 74 3.22 4.72 20.39
C GLN A 74 3.61 4.78 18.91
N GLU A 75 4.05 3.64 18.36
CA GLU A 75 4.46 3.51 16.97
C GLU A 75 3.36 2.86 16.12
N TYR A 76 3.14 3.35 14.90
CA TYR A 76 2.08 2.88 14.01
C TYR A 76 2.57 2.69 12.58
N LEU A 77 2.03 1.65 11.93
CA LEU A 77 2.10 1.44 10.50
C LEU A 77 0.75 1.72 9.87
N VAL A 78 0.73 2.60 8.87
CA VAL A 78 -0.47 2.88 8.06
C VAL A 78 -0.29 2.25 6.69
N ALA A 79 -1.37 1.69 6.15
CA ALA A 79 -1.44 1.18 4.79
C ALA A 79 -2.25 2.11 3.87
N PRO A 80 -1.65 3.17 3.29
CA PRO A 80 -2.35 4.09 2.39
C PRO A 80 -3.05 3.37 1.24
N ARG A 81 -2.40 2.33 0.69
CA ARG A 81 -2.90 1.53 -0.44
C ARG A 81 -3.86 0.40 -0.03
N GLY A 82 -4.38 0.45 1.21
CA GLY A 82 -5.33 -0.53 1.73
C GLY A 82 -4.71 -1.91 1.98
N THR A 83 -5.53 -2.96 1.79
CA THR A 83 -5.18 -4.36 2.14
C THR A 83 -4.21 -4.99 1.13
N THR A 84 -2.95 -4.53 1.15
CA THR A 84 -1.84 -5.05 0.35
C THR A 84 -1.34 -6.42 0.85
N GLN A 85 -0.35 -7.02 0.17
CA GLN A 85 0.20 -8.31 0.59
C GLN A 85 0.87 -8.25 1.97
N TRP A 86 1.56 -7.15 2.31
CA TRP A 86 2.20 -7.04 3.63
C TRP A 86 1.15 -6.95 4.75
N VAL A 87 0.03 -6.27 4.52
CA VAL A 87 -1.11 -6.21 5.47
C VAL A 87 -1.66 -7.61 5.72
N ARG A 88 -1.96 -8.35 4.64
CA ARG A 88 -2.48 -9.73 4.75
C ARG A 88 -1.50 -10.67 5.45
N ASN A 89 -0.21 -10.47 5.21
CA ASN A 89 0.83 -11.24 5.87
C ASN A 89 0.93 -10.87 7.35
N LEU A 90 0.86 -9.58 7.69
CA LEU A 90 0.99 -9.09 9.07
C LEU A 90 -0.19 -9.54 9.93
N ARG A 91 -1.43 -9.45 9.40
CA ARG A 91 -2.62 -10.00 10.06
C ARG A 91 -2.50 -11.49 10.38
N ALA A 92 -1.83 -12.25 9.52
CA ALA A 92 -1.66 -13.69 9.71
C ALA A 92 -0.48 -14.03 10.65
N ALA A 93 0.60 -13.24 10.61
CA ALA A 93 1.81 -13.49 11.38
C ALA A 93 1.80 -12.85 12.76
N GLY A 94 1.04 -11.76 12.96
CA GLY A 94 1.01 -10.93 14.17
C GLY A 94 2.32 -10.21 14.49
N THR A 95 3.38 -10.44 13.72
CA THR A 95 4.75 -10.04 14.06
C THR A 95 5.57 -9.73 12.80
N GLY A 96 6.67 -8.99 12.96
CA GLY A 96 7.60 -8.69 11.90
C GLY A 96 8.92 -8.08 12.37
N GLU A 97 9.71 -7.60 11.41
CA GLU A 97 10.89 -6.77 11.69
C GLU A 97 10.76 -5.41 10.99
N LEU A 98 11.14 -4.35 11.69
CA LEU A 98 11.43 -3.05 11.10
C LEU A 98 12.94 -2.86 11.03
N ARG A 99 13.43 -2.42 9.86
CA ARG A 99 14.86 -2.16 9.64
C ARG A 99 15.13 -0.72 9.23
N VAL A 100 16.22 -0.19 9.77
CA VAL A 100 16.80 1.10 9.35
C VAL A 100 18.32 1.01 9.42
N GLY A 101 18.98 1.12 8.27
CA GLY A 101 20.41 0.85 8.16
C GLY A 101 20.76 -0.56 8.66
N ARG A 102 21.60 -0.63 9.70
CA ARG A 102 22.02 -1.91 10.33
C ARG A 102 21.13 -2.33 11.49
N ARG A 103 20.21 -1.48 11.96
CA ARG A 103 19.34 -1.75 13.10
C ARG A 103 18.14 -2.58 12.66
N VAL A 104 17.84 -3.61 13.43
CA VAL A 104 16.68 -4.50 13.27
C VAL A 104 15.90 -4.46 14.57
N GLN A 105 14.60 -4.17 14.49
CA GLN A 105 13.67 -4.20 15.61
C GLN A 105 12.60 -5.24 15.30
N ALA A 106 12.56 -6.32 16.08
CA ALA A 106 11.43 -7.24 16.06
C ALA A 106 10.23 -6.58 16.75
N PHE A 107 9.02 -6.85 16.27
CA PHE A 107 7.80 -6.25 16.81
C PHE A 107 6.60 -7.21 16.73
N GLY A 108 5.65 -7.01 17.65
CA GLY A 108 4.27 -7.47 17.55
C GLY A 108 3.38 -6.36 16.99
N ALA A 109 2.31 -6.73 16.29
CA ALA A 109 1.38 -5.77 15.73
C ALA A 109 -0.09 -6.13 15.97
N GLU A 110 -0.85 -5.13 16.37
CA GLU A 110 -2.29 -5.19 16.54
C GLU A 110 -2.96 -4.22 15.56
N GLU A 111 -3.95 -4.69 14.81
CA GLU A 111 -4.72 -3.80 13.94
C GLU A 111 -5.75 -3.02 14.76
N LEU A 112 -5.75 -1.69 14.60
CA LEU A 112 -6.71 -0.85 15.30
C LEU A 112 -8.15 -1.06 14.78
N PRO A 113 -9.15 -0.99 15.67
CA PRO A 113 -10.55 -0.81 15.27
C PRO A 113 -10.73 0.44 14.39
N ASP A 114 -11.68 0.41 13.46
CA ASP A 114 -11.89 1.51 12.50
C ASP A 114 -12.17 2.86 13.17
N ALA A 115 -12.86 2.84 14.31
CA ALA A 115 -13.18 4.05 15.09
C ALA A 115 -11.93 4.77 15.62
N ASP A 116 -10.85 4.04 15.91
CA ASP A 116 -9.63 4.59 16.51
C ASP A 116 -8.64 5.10 15.47
N LYS A 117 -8.83 4.72 14.19
CA LYS A 117 -7.89 5.05 13.11
C LYS A 117 -7.83 6.56 12.84
N ALA A 118 -8.90 7.31 13.06
CA ALA A 118 -8.94 8.75 12.77
C ALA A 118 -7.84 9.52 13.50
N ALA A 119 -7.57 9.17 14.78
CA ALA A 119 -6.53 9.78 15.59
C ALA A 119 -5.11 9.54 15.05
N VAL A 120 -4.91 8.49 14.25
CA VAL A 120 -3.63 8.15 13.62
C VAL A 120 -3.55 8.67 12.18
N LEU A 121 -4.67 8.62 11.43
CA LEU A 121 -4.73 9.09 10.04
C LEU A 121 -4.50 10.60 9.93
N ARG A 122 -5.01 11.41 10.87
CA ARG A 122 -4.80 12.86 10.89
C ARG A 122 -3.29 13.23 10.95
N PRO A 123 -2.51 12.80 11.97
CA PRO A 123 -1.08 13.08 12.02
C PRO A 123 -0.29 12.39 10.89
N TYR A 124 -0.74 11.23 10.41
CA TYR A 124 -0.13 10.59 9.24
C TYR A 124 -0.21 11.49 8.00
N LEU A 125 -1.41 12.00 7.70
CA LEU A 125 -1.65 12.90 6.57
C LEU A 125 -0.91 14.22 6.74
N ALA A 126 -0.85 14.77 7.96
CA ALA A 126 -0.09 15.98 8.25
C ALA A 126 1.40 15.83 7.86
N LYS A 127 1.96 14.64 8.08
CA LYS A 127 3.37 14.35 7.85
C LYS A 127 3.70 13.91 6.42
N TRP A 128 2.83 13.13 5.77
CA TRP A 128 3.14 12.47 4.49
C TRP A 128 2.09 12.65 3.39
N LYS A 129 1.23 13.67 3.45
CA LYS A 129 0.28 13.99 2.36
C LYS A 129 0.97 14.10 0.99
N ALA A 130 2.14 14.74 0.91
CA ALA A 130 2.85 14.91 -0.35
C ALA A 130 3.24 13.57 -1.01
N GLU A 131 3.53 12.54 -0.21
CA GLU A 131 3.96 11.22 -0.70
C GLU A 131 2.79 10.25 -0.90
N THR A 132 1.75 10.36 -0.06
CA THR A 132 0.72 9.32 0.07
C THR A 132 -0.71 9.83 -0.06
N GLY A 133 -0.92 11.15 -0.08
CA GLY A 133 -2.24 11.78 -0.10
C GLY A 133 -3.11 11.36 -1.28
N VAL A 134 -2.51 10.95 -2.40
CA VAL A 134 -3.23 10.45 -3.59
C VAL A 134 -4.11 9.23 -3.29
N PHE A 135 -3.82 8.50 -2.21
CA PHE A 135 -4.56 7.30 -1.82
C PHE A 135 -5.72 7.57 -0.85
N PHE A 136 -5.88 8.81 -0.38
CA PHE A 136 -6.86 9.17 0.65
C PHE A 136 -8.06 9.94 0.09
N ASP A 137 -8.42 9.73 -1.18
CA ASP A 137 -9.62 10.32 -1.80
C ASP A 137 -9.78 11.85 -1.62
N GLY A 138 -8.65 12.57 -1.58
CA GLY A 138 -8.62 14.02 -1.38
C GLY A 138 -8.56 14.50 0.07
N LEU A 139 -8.63 13.58 1.05
CA LEU A 139 -8.50 13.91 2.46
C LEU A 139 -7.10 14.39 2.83
N ASP A 140 -7.04 15.25 3.84
CA ASP A 140 -5.82 15.69 4.48
C ASP A 140 -5.98 15.89 5.99
N ALA A 141 -4.97 16.50 6.64
CA ALA A 141 -4.96 16.70 8.07
C ALA A 141 -6.03 17.67 8.59
N THR A 142 -6.69 18.45 7.73
CA THR A 142 -7.77 19.38 8.12
C THR A 142 -9.16 18.80 7.91
N ALA A 143 -9.27 17.58 7.34
CA ALA A 143 -10.53 16.86 7.20
C ALA A 143 -11.26 16.69 8.56
N SER A 144 -12.58 16.57 8.53
CA SER A 144 -13.36 16.34 9.76
C SER A 144 -13.06 14.97 10.37
N ASP A 145 -13.30 14.80 11.68
CA ASP A 145 -13.16 13.49 12.32
C ASP A 145 -14.07 12.44 11.67
N ALA A 146 -15.28 12.84 11.27
CA ALA A 146 -16.23 11.96 10.59
C ALA A 146 -15.68 11.44 9.25
N ASP A 147 -15.03 12.30 8.45
CA ASP A 147 -14.42 11.90 7.18
C ASP A 147 -13.26 10.92 7.40
N LEU A 148 -12.43 11.17 8.42
CA LEU A 148 -11.31 10.30 8.75
C LEU A 148 -11.76 8.94 9.30
N VAL A 149 -12.82 8.91 10.12
CA VAL A 149 -13.46 7.65 10.57
C VAL A 149 -14.01 6.89 9.37
N ALA A 150 -14.69 7.56 8.44
CA ALA A 150 -15.21 6.93 7.22
C ALA A 150 -14.10 6.38 6.30
N ALA A 151 -12.90 6.97 6.34
CA ALA A 151 -11.74 6.47 5.62
C ALA A 151 -11.05 5.27 6.30
N GLY A 152 -11.23 5.09 7.62
CA GLY A 152 -10.61 4.02 8.42
C GLY A 152 -10.66 2.61 7.80
N PRO A 153 -11.82 2.13 7.33
CA PRO A 153 -11.95 0.82 6.71
C PRO A 153 -11.09 0.63 5.45
N LYS A 154 -10.75 1.71 4.73
CA LYS A 154 -9.92 1.68 3.52
C LYS A 154 -8.43 1.62 3.83
N HIS A 155 -8.02 2.03 5.02
CA HIS A 155 -6.61 2.20 5.41
C HIS A 155 -6.30 1.43 6.69
N PRO A 156 -5.90 0.14 6.59
CA PRO A 156 -5.40 -0.62 7.73
C PRO A 156 -4.33 0.16 8.51
N VAL A 157 -4.46 0.17 9.84
CA VAL A 157 -3.52 0.81 10.76
C VAL A 157 -3.14 -0.21 11.82
N PHE A 158 -1.85 -0.39 12.04
CA PHE A 158 -1.33 -1.32 13.03
C PHE A 158 -0.58 -0.54 14.11
N LEU A 159 -0.94 -0.77 15.37
CA LEU A 159 -0.06 -0.47 16.49
C LEU A 159 1.15 -1.41 16.42
N VAL A 160 2.34 -0.86 16.65
CA VAL A 160 3.61 -1.58 16.66
C VAL A 160 4.14 -1.59 18.08
N GLU A 161 4.36 -2.78 18.61
CA GLU A 161 4.91 -3.00 19.94
C GLU A 161 6.26 -3.69 19.80
N PRO A 162 7.36 -3.09 20.32
CA PRO A 162 8.65 -3.77 20.35
C PRO A 162 8.55 -5.13 21.03
N ALA A 163 9.16 -6.15 20.43
CA ALA A 163 9.23 -7.45 21.08
C ALA A 163 10.00 -7.32 22.42
N PRO A 164 9.56 -8.00 23.50
CA PRO A 164 10.32 -8.03 24.74
C PRO A 164 11.72 -8.57 24.45
N THR A 165 12.72 -7.89 25.02
CA THR A 165 14.15 -8.21 24.86
C THR A 165 14.53 -9.43 25.68
#